data_AF-A0A8S1RBZ5-F1
#
_entry.id   AF-A0A8S1RBZ5-F1
#
_cell.length_a   1.000
_cell.length_b   1.000
_cell.length_c   1.000
_cell.angle_alpha   90.00
_cell.angle_beta   90.00
_cell.angle_gamma   90.00
#
_symmetry.space_group_name_H-M   'P 1'
#
loop_
_entity.id
_entity.type
_entity.pdbx_description
1 polymer ?
#
loop_
_entity_poly.entity_id
_entity_poly.type
_entity_poly.pdbx_seq_one_letter_code
_entity_poly.pdbx_strand_id
1 'polypeptide(L)'
;MNSFTNVFNEFSQQHNQQFKLRELLEFLDSKSQNGYFDRDVFDQLIDQIPGAQQNQECSINQLIYVMKKAYEVLNDKIIKCQQIIDQRNIELRAYQDKLKQSQHGNSINTTNKINIEILDADIFYQGNGQLQISLECLSTIAYTQLTKRQNPQWNETFEFDANESAILKFTLLDTELQQKRGIGGIANLDINTFKDQMLHDIQINITDESNTVIRAKLHLKVQWIYSKNKYLTDLIYENNVQITLLEQELNDHVIDLEIITQIFRQKVQDPNIPISYIQPNQQQQLYQSQNGAQFIQERQMDRLVQISLLLTIVYLIFGLLNSIYRTLYFDYIVIFYCFLFYQKNYRLQSLLHIKIIMAILVVALILDIVWLAIYSTPYFGEFNPRFDHLEYGLQKYQVIISWLLLIVKIIVLIFYIHIYSTYPDKQTQIYDQQWQSIFGLKKSKEINVYRNYN
;
A
#
# COMPACT_ATOMS: atom_id res chain seq x y z
N MET A 1 -27.50 8.61 -1.97
CA MET A 1 -27.87 8.05 -3.29
C MET A 1 -29.29 8.35 -3.73
N ASN A 2 -30.32 8.21 -2.89
CA ASN A 2 -31.69 8.66 -3.20
C ASN A 2 -31.79 10.19 -3.41
N SER A 3 -30.79 10.95 -2.94
CA SER A 3 -30.74 12.41 -3.06
C SER A 3 -30.72 12.91 -4.51
N PHE A 4 -30.00 12.25 -5.42
CA PHE A 4 -29.93 12.69 -6.83
C PHE A 4 -31.31 12.64 -7.49
N THR A 5 -31.96 11.48 -7.43
CA THR A 5 -33.30 11.28 -7.99
C THR A 5 -34.32 12.21 -7.33
N ASN A 6 -34.23 12.42 -6.01
CA ASN A 6 -35.16 13.28 -5.28
C ASN A 6 -35.08 14.75 -5.71
N VAL A 7 -33.88 15.29 -5.93
CA VAL A 7 -33.74 16.68 -6.38
C VAL A 7 -34.28 16.84 -7.80
N PHE A 8 -33.97 15.92 -8.71
CA PHE A 8 -34.48 16.00 -10.09
C PHE A 8 -35.98 15.69 -10.23
N ASN A 9 -36.60 14.98 -9.28
CA ASN A 9 -38.06 14.85 -9.23
C ASN A 9 -38.77 16.22 -9.07
N GLU A 10 -38.09 17.23 -8.50
CA GLU A 10 -38.63 18.60 -8.40
C GLU A 10 -38.61 19.33 -9.76
N PHE A 11 -37.78 18.88 -10.70
CA PHE A 11 -37.72 19.41 -12.06
C PHE A 11 -38.74 18.72 -12.97
N SER A 12 -38.75 17.38 -13.02
CA SER A 12 -39.74 16.61 -13.78
C SER A 12 -39.83 15.17 -13.29
N GLN A 13 -41.02 14.57 -13.33
CA GLN A 13 -41.21 13.14 -13.05
C GLN A 13 -40.88 12.24 -14.26
N GLN A 14 -40.74 12.83 -15.46
CA GLN A 14 -40.47 12.10 -16.70
C GLN A 14 -38.96 12.05 -17.01
N HIS A 15 -38.20 11.25 -16.26
CA HIS A 15 -36.73 11.26 -16.32
C HIS A 15 -36.10 10.78 -17.63
N ASN A 16 -36.88 10.12 -18.50
CA ASN A 16 -36.43 9.65 -19.81
C ASN A 16 -36.71 10.64 -20.95
N GLN A 17 -37.45 11.73 -20.67
CA GLN A 17 -37.68 12.79 -21.65
C GLN A 17 -36.37 13.54 -21.90
N GLN A 18 -36.16 13.98 -23.15
CA GLN A 18 -35.04 14.85 -23.52
C GLN A 18 -35.37 16.29 -23.11
N PHE A 19 -34.44 16.94 -22.42
CA PHE A 19 -34.54 18.34 -22.01
C PHE A 19 -33.39 19.12 -22.62
N LYS A 20 -33.63 20.40 -22.93
CA LYS A 20 -32.58 21.28 -23.43
C LYS A 20 -31.52 21.47 -22.35
N LEU A 21 -30.24 21.45 -22.73
CA LEU A 21 -29.13 21.62 -21.79
C LEU A 21 -29.26 22.91 -20.96
N ARG A 22 -29.75 23.98 -21.59
CA ARG A 22 -30.02 25.26 -20.92
C ARG A 22 -31.05 25.14 -19.79
N GLU A 23 -32.12 24.39 -19.98
CA GLU A 23 -33.16 24.22 -18.96
C GLU A 23 -32.63 23.43 -17.75
N LEU A 24 -31.82 22.39 -18.03
CA LEU A 24 -31.14 21.63 -16.98
C LEU A 24 -30.14 22.49 -16.22
N LEU A 25 -29.38 23.34 -16.91
CA LEU A 25 -28.43 24.24 -16.29
C LEU A 25 -29.12 25.30 -15.42
N GLU A 26 -30.19 25.93 -15.90
CA GLU A 26 -31.00 26.88 -15.13
C GLU A 26 -31.62 26.21 -13.89
N PHE A 27 -32.00 24.94 -13.99
CA PHE A 27 -32.43 24.16 -12.83
C PHE A 27 -31.29 23.94 -11.83
N LEU A 28 -30.09 23.55 -12.29
CA LEU A 28 -28.92 23.39 -11.42
C LEU A 28 -28.50 24.70 -10.74
N ASP A 29 -28.60 25.83 -11.44
CA ASP A 29 -28.38 27.17 -10.89
C ASP A 29 -29.33 27.45 -9.73
N SER A 30 -30.62 27.15 -9.92
CA SER A 30 -31.65 27.36 -8.89
C SER A 30 -31.42 26.55 -7.61
N LYS A 31 -30.69 25.43 -7.71
CA LYS A 31 -30.36 24.55 -6.59
C LYS A 31 -29.01 24.84 -5.94
N SER A 32 -28.14 25.57 -6.63
CA SER A 32 -26.81 25.92 -6.12
C SER A 32 -26.92 27.02 -5.07
N GLN A 33 -26.15 26.91 -3.98
CA GLN A 33 -26.24 27.87 -2.86
C GLN A 33 -25.84 29.29 -3.28
N ASN A 34 -24.92 29.41 -4.23
CA ASN A 34 -24.41 30.68 -4.77
C ASN A 34 -25.26 31.21 -5.94
N GLY A 35 -26.36 30.53 -6.29
CA GLY A 35 -27.25 30.92 -7.39
C GLY A 35 -26.71 30.65 -8.79
N TYR A 36 -25.54 30.01 -8.91
CA TYR A 36 -25.00 29.50 -10.17
C TYR A 36 -24.28 28.17 -9.93
N PHE A 37 -24.46 27.24 -10.85
CA PHE A 37 -23.71 25.99 -10.94
C PHE A 37 -22.46 26.22 -11.80
N ASP A 38 -21.35 25.56 -11.45
CA ASP A 38 -20.10 25.73 -12.18
C ASP A 38 -20.26 25.27 -13.64
N ARG A 39 -19.90 26.15 -14.58
CA ARG A 39 -20.11 25.93 -16.01
C ARG A 39 -19.11 24.93 -16.58
N ASP A 40 -17.86 24.99 -16.13
CA ASP A 40 -16.81 24.09 -16.59
C ASP A 40 -17.12 22.67 -16.13
N VAL A 41 -17.60 22.50 -14.89
CA VAL A 41 -18.06 21.20 -14.38
C VAL A 41 -19.29 20.71 -15.15
N PHE A 42 -20.23 21.60 -15.47
CA PHE A 42 -21.41 21.22 -16.27
C PHE A 42 -21.00 20.72 -17.66
N ASP A 43 -20.16 21.46 -18.36
CA ASP A 43 -19.70 21.09 -19.70
C ASP A 43 -18.94 19.75 -19.67
N GLN A 44 -18.06 19.55 -18.68
CA GLN A 44 -17.39 18.26 -18.48
C GLN A 44 -18.36 17.09 -18.23
N LEU A 45 -19.46 17.32 -17.50
CA LEU A 45 -20.50 16.30 -17.31
C LEU A 45 -21.24 16.02 -18.62
N ILE A 46 -21.57 17.04 -19.41
CA ILE A 46 -22.26 16.87 -20.69
C ILE A 46 -21.39 16.14 -21.72
N ASP A 47 -20.08 16.37 -21.73
CA ASP A 47 -19.11 15.71 -22.62
C ASP A 47 -19.08 14.18 -22.44
N GLN A 48 -19.43 13.71 -21.25
CA GLN A 48 -19.51 12.27 -20.95
C GLN A 48 -20.84 11.64 -21.40
N ILE A 49 -21.80 12.43 -21.90
CA ILE A 49 -23.09 11.96 -22.41
C ILE A 49 -23.03 11.91 -23.94
N PRO A 50 -23.03 10.71 -24.56
CA PRO A 50 -22.93 10.58 -26.02
C PRO A 50 -24.04 11.35 -26.76
N GLY A 51 -23.64 12.27 -27.64
CA GLY A 51 -24.55 13.05 -28.48
C GLY A 51 -25.23 14.25 -27.81
N ALA A 52 -25.01 14.49 -26.52
CA ALA A 52 -25.68 15.58 -25.80
C ALA A 52 -25.27 16.98 -26.29
N GLN A 53 -23.97 17.21 -26.55
CA GLN A 53 -23.50 18.48 -27.11
C GLN A 53 -24.05 18.74 -28.52
N GLN A 54 -24.10 17.71 -29.37
CA GLN A 54 -24.56 17.84 -30.76
C GLN A 54 -26.06 18.15 -30.84
N ASN A 55 -26.84 17.49 -29.99
CA ASN A 55 -28.29 17.64 -29.95
C ASN A 55 -28.75 18.80 -29.06
N GLN A 56 -27.86 19.40 -28.26
CA GLN A 56 -28.17 20.42 -27.25
C GLN A 56 -29.26 19.96 -26.26
N GLU A 57 -29.38 18.65 -26.07
CA GLU A 57 -30.40 18.01 -25.26
C GLU A 57 -29.83 16.77 -24.55
N CYS A 58 -30.27 16.51 -23.32
CA CYS A 58 -30.05 15.24 -22.65
C CYS A 58 -31.21 14.88 -21.71
N SER A 59 -31.34 13.60 -21.38
CA SER A 59 -32.32 13.15 -20.38
C SER A 59 -31.78 13.28 -18.95
N ILE A 60 -32.70 13.47 -17.99
CA ILE A 60 -32.37 13.54 -16.55
C ILE A 60 -31.65 12.27 -16.09
N ASN A 61 -32.07 11.09 -16.56
CA ASN A 61 -31.41 9.83 -16.19
C ASN A 61 -29.96 9.75 -16.70
N GLN A 62 -29.67 10.27 -17.89
CA GLN A 62 -28.29 10.34 -18.39
C GLN A 62 -27.44 11.29 -17.55
N LEU A 63 -27.98 12.47 -17.21
CA LEU A 63 -27.28 13.43 -16.36
C LEU A 63 -27.03 12.85 -14.95
N ILE A 64 -28.04 12.27 -14.30
CA ILE A 64 -27.90 11.60 -12.99
C ILE A 64 -26.84 10.50 -13.05
N TYR A 65 -26.85 9.69 -14.11
CA TYR A 65 -25.88 8.61 -14.28
C TYR A 65 -24.46 9.15 -14.35
N VAL A 66 -24.21 10.17 -15.17
CA VAL A 66 -22.88 10.77 -15.29
C VAL A 66 -22.47 11.47 -13.99
N MET A 67 -23.36 12.21 -13.33
CA MET A 67 -23.04 12.86 -12.05
C MET A 67 -22.69 11.84 -10.97
N LYS A 68 -23.38 10.69 -10.91
CA LYS A 68 -23.03 9.60 -9.99
C LYS A 68 -21.66 9.02 -10.31
N LYS A 69 -21.38 8.76 -11.59
CA LYS A 69 -20.08 8.26 -12.03
C LYS A 69 -18.96 9.26 -11.70
N ALA A 70 -19.18 10.55 -11.92
CA ALA A 70 -18.23 11.60 -11.56
C ALA A 70 -17.97 11.65 -10.05
N TYR A 71 -19.03 11.57 -9.24
CA TYR A 71 -18.93 11.48 -7.77
C TYR A 71 -18.11 10.27 -7.31
N GLU A 72 -18.35 9.09 -7.90
CA GLU A 72 -17.60 7.86 -7.58
C GLU A 72 -16.13 7.99 -7.97
N VAL A 73 -15.84 8.52 -9.17
CA VAL A 73 -14.47 8.72 -9.65
C VAL A 73 -13.72 9.75 -8.80
N LEU A 74 -14.34 10.88 -8.47
CA LEU A 74 -13.72 11.91 -7.62
C LEU A 74 -13.44 11.39 -6.21
N ASN A 75 -14.38 10.66 -5.61
CA ASN A 75 -14.13 10.01 -4.31
C ASN A 75 -12.98 9.01 -4.38
N ASP A 76 -12.93 8.17 -5.41
CA ASP A 76 -11.82 7.22 -5.60
C ASP A 76 -10.49 7.95 -5.76
N LYS A 77 -10.44 9.05 -6.54
CA LYS A 77 -9.26 9.91 -6.66
C LYS A 77 -8.85 10.55 -5.33
N ILE A 78 -9.80 11.09 -4.57
CA ILE A 78 -9.55 11.67 -3.23
C ILE A 78 -8.95 10.61 -2.29
N ILE A 79 -9.55 9.43 -2.24
CA ILE A 79 -9.07 8.32 -1.40
C ILE A 79 -7.65 7.90 -1.82
N LYS A 80 -7.41 7.72 -3.12
CA LYS A 80 -6.07 7.36 -3.64
C LYS A 80 -5.04 8.43 -3.37
N CYS A 81 -5.37 9.71 -3.60
CA CYS A 81 -4.47 10.82 -3.36
C CYS A 81 -4.10 10.91 -1.87
N GLN A 82 -5.09 10.76 -0.98
CA GLN A 82 -4.84 10.70 0.47
C GLN A 82 -3.93 9.52 0.85
N GLN A 83 -4.14 8.34 0.28
CA GLN A 83 -3.30 7.17 0.53
C GLN A 83 -1.84 7.42 0.11
N ILE A 84 -1.62 8.07 -1.03
CA ILE A 84 -0.28 8.43 -1.51
C ILE A 84 0.37 9.46 -0.57
N ILE A 85 -0.38 10.49 -0.15
CA ILE A 85 0.11 11.48 0.83
C ILE A 85 0.51 10.81 2.14
N ASP A 86 -0.32 9.90 2.67
CA ASP A 86 -0.03 9.17 3.90
C ASP A 86 1.22 8.30 3.76
N GLN A 87 1.37 7.60 2.63
CA GLN A 87 2.57 6.80 2.33
C GLN A 87 3.82 7.69 2.29
N ARG A 88 3.77 8.82 1.59
CA ARG A 88 4.89 9.76 1.46
C ARG A 88 5.26 10.37 2.81
N ASN A 89 4.28 10.67 3.66
CA ASN A 89 4.51 11.12 5.02
C ASN A 89 5.24 10.08 5.88
N ILE A 90 4.93 8.79 5.71
CA ILE A 90 5.64 7.70 6.39
C ILE A 90 7.10 7.64 5.91
N GLU A 91 7.34 7.72 4.61
CA GLU A 91 8.69 7.73 4.03
C GLU A 91 9.50 8.93 4.53
N LEU A 92 8.89 10.12 4.53
CA LEU A 92 9.48 11.36 5.02
C LEU A 92 9.91 11.24 6.50
N ARG A 93 9.06 10.70 7.37
CA ARG A 93 9.42 10.43 8.77
C ARG A 93 10.61 9.47 8.88
N ALA A 94 10.61 8.40 8.07
CA ALA A 94 11.70 7.44 8.05
C ALA A 94 13.03 8.07 7.60
N TYR A 95 13.02 8.98 6.61
CA TYR A 95 14.22 9.72 6.21
C TYR A 95 14.69 10.71 7.27
N GLN A 96 13.77 11.41 7.93
CA GLN A 96 14.10 12.32 9.05
C GLN A 96 14.74 11.56 10.22
N ASP A 97 14.23 10.37 10.56
CA ASP A 97 14.80 9.54 11.62
C ASP A 97 16.19 9.02 11.25
N LYS A 98 16.37 8.57 10.00
CA LYS A 98 17.70 8.19 9.48
C LYS A 98 18.68 9.35 9.52
N LEU A 99 18.24 10.57 9.17
CA LEU A 99 19.07 11.76 9.21
C LEU A 99 19.48 12.12 10.65
N LYS A 100 18.55 12.06 11.60
CA LYS A 100 18.84 12.28 13.03
C LYS A 100 19.84 11.25 13.56
N GLN A 101 19.67 9.98 13.20
CA GLN A 101 20.61 8.92 13.59
C GLN A 101 22.01 9.16 13.02
N SER A 102 22.13 9.57 11.74
CA SER A 102 23.43 9.89 11.13
C SER A 102 24.11 11.12 11.73
N GLN A 103 23.36 12.03 12.35
CA GLN A 103 23.92 13.19 13.05
C GLN A 103 24.45 12.85 14.46
N HIS A 104 23.91 11.82 15.12
CA HIS A 104 24.31 11.44 16.48
C HIS A 104 25.42 10.37 16.51
N GLY A 105 25.67 9.66 15.40
CA GLY A 105 26.78 8.71 15.29
C GLY A 105 28.09 9.41 14.92
N ASN A 106 29.12 9.28 15.76
CA ASN A 106 30.49 9.77 15.50
C ASN A 106 31.22 9.05 14.33
N SER A 107 30.54 8.18 13.58
CA SER A 107 31.10 7.59 12.36
C SER A 107 31.09 8.63 11.25
N ILE A 108 32.28 8.97 10.74
CA ILE A 108 32.48 9.91 9.63
C ILE A 108 31.48 9.60 8.52
N ASN A 109 30.57 10.56 8.26
CA ASN A 109 29.40 10.47 7.37
C ASN A 109 29.75 10.41 5.87
N THR A 110 30.99 10.13 5.52
CA THR A 110 31.47 10.01 4.13
C THR A 110 31.27 8.58 3.64
N THR A 111 30.03 8.22 3.32
CA THR A 111 29.80 7.07 2.44
C THR A 111 30.05 7.59 1.03
N ASN A 112 31.25 7.35 0.52
CA ASN A 112 31.68 7.73 -0.82
C ASN A 112 31.50 6.49 -1.72
N LYS A 113 30.25 6.15 -1.99
CA LYS A 113 29.86 4.91 -2.64
C LYS A 113 29.12 5.16 -3.93
N ILE A 114 29.46 4.38 -4.95
CA ILE A 114 28.75 4.38 -6.23
C ILE A 114 28.10 3.02 -6.44
N ASN A 115 26.79 3.05 -6.67
CA ASN A 115 25.98 1.89 -7.00
C ASN A 115 25.70 1.90 -8.50
N ILE A 116 25.93 0.77 -9.15
CA ILE A 116 25.82 0.63 -10.60
C ILE A 116 25.04 -0.63 -10.88
N GLU A 117 23.91 -0.51 -11.57
CA GLU A 117 23.13 -1.62 -12.05
C GLU A 117 23.28 -1.72 -13.57
N ILE A 118 23.80 -2.84 -14.05
CA ILE A 118 23.92 -3.14 -15.48
C ILE A 118 22.68 -3.91 -15.90
N LEU A 119 21.84 -3.30 -16.74
CA LEU A 119 20.54 -3.86 -17.13
C LEU A 119 20.68 -4.71 -18.39
N ASP A 120 20.92 -4.07 -19.52
CA ASP A 120 21.01 -4.69 -20.83
C ASP A 120 21.94 -3.90 -21.77
N ALA A 121 22.09 -4.39 -23.00
CA ALA A 121 22.80 -3.68 -24.05
C ALA A 121 22.16 -3.89 -25.42
N ASP A 122 22.10 -2.83 -26.22
CA ASP A 122 21.73 -2.90 -27.63
C ASP A 122 22.98 -3.14 -28.46
N ILE A 123 23.08 -4.29 -29.14
CA ILE A 123 24.27 -4.69 -29.90
C ILE A 123 23.90 -4.99 -31.35
N PHE A 124 24.48 -4.23 -32.27
CA PHE A 124 24.10 -4.26 -33.68
C PHE A 124 25.14 -4.93 -34.60
N TYR A 125 26.13 -5.64 -34.03
CA TYR A 125 27.12 -6.41 -34.80
C TYR A 125 26.90 -7.93 -34.65
N GLN A 126 27.20 -8.67 -35.71
CA GLN A 126 26.88 -10.10 -35.82
C GLN A 126 27.92 -11.01 -35.15
N GLY A 127 27.45 -12.15 -34.66
CA GLY A 127 28.25 -13.32 -34.25
C GLY A 127 27.61 -14.08 -33.08
N ASN A 128 28.30 -15.13 -32.63
CA ASN A 128 27.71 -16.17 -31.76
C ASN A 128 28.36 -16.24 -30.37
N GLY A 129 29.28 -15.32 -30.07
CA GLY A 129 29.93 -15.23 -28.77
C GLY A 129 28.97 -14.90 -27.62
N GLN A 130 29.44 -15.15 -26.42
CA GLN A 130 28.82 -14.69 -25.19
C GLN A 130 29.44 -13.35 -24.79
N LEU A 131 28.67 -12.56 -24.05
CA LEU A 131 29.06 -11.22 -23.64
C LEU A 131 29.17 -11.13 -22.12
N GLN A 132 30.13 -10.34 -21.69
CA GLN A 132 30.35 -9.96 -20.30
C GLN A 132 30.77 -8.50 -20.25
N ILE A 133 30.39 -7.79 -19.20
CA ILE A 133 30.86 -6.42 -18.95
C ILE A 133 31.89 -6.49 -17.82
N SER A 134 33.08 -5.96 -18.09
CA SER A 134 34.04 -5.63 -17.04
C SER A 134 33.80 -4.19 -16.61
N LEU A 135 33.57 -4.00 -15.32
CA LEU A 135 33.35 -2.70 -14.70
C LEU A 135 34.55 -2.37 -13.81
N GLU A 136 35.27 -1.33 -14.18
CA GLU A 136 36.47 -0.85 -13.49
C GLU A 136 36.17 0.52 -12.86
N CYS A 137 36.41 0.65 -11.55
CA CYS A 137 36.34 1.90 -10.81
C CYS A 137 37.57 2.00 -9.90
N LEU A 138 38.38 3.04 -10.10
CA LEU A 138 39.68 3.20 -9.44
C LEU A 138 40.57 1.96 -9.65
N SER A 139 40.86 1.18 -8.59
CA SER A 139 41.67 -0.04 -8.66
C SER A 139 40.84 -1.33 -8.61
N THR A 140 39.52 -1.22 -8.53
CA THR A 140 38.62 -2.38 -8.34
C THR A 140 37.96 -2.72 -9.66
N ILE A 141 37.95 -4.01 -9.99
CA ILE A 141 37.35 -4.54 -11.22
C ILE A 141 36.32 -5.60 -10.84
N ALA A 142 35.11 -5.47 -11.38
CA ALA A 142 34.04 -6.45 -11.27
C ALA A 142 33.61 -6.93 -12.67
N TYR A 143 32.98 -8.09 -12.74
CA TYR A 143 32.52 -8.68 -13.99
C TYR A 143 31.08 -9.16 -13.84
N THR A 144 30.29 -8.93 -14.87
CA THR A 144 28.96 -9.56 -14.96
C THR A 144 29.05 -11.03 -15.34
N GLN A 145 27.93 -11.76 -15.25
CA GLN A 145 27.83 -13.10 -15.81
C GLN A 145 27.85 -13.08 -17.35
N LEU A 146 28.31 -14.18 -17.93
CA LEU A 146 28.27 -14.38 -19.38
C LEU A 146 26.82 -14.51 -19.85
N THR A 147 26.42 -13.69 -20.81
CA THR A 147 25.08 -13.68 -21.41
C THR A 147 25.13 -13.85 -22.92
N LYS A 148 23.98 -14.10 -23.56
CA LYS A 148 23.91 -14.24 -25.02
C LYS A 148 24.04 -12.87 -25.70
N ARG A 149 24.65 -12.82 -26.88
CA ARG A 149 24.82 -11.57 -27.65
C ARG A 149 23.52 -10.94 -28.13
N GLN A 150 22.50 -11.75 -28.42
CA GLN A 150 21.20 -11.25 -28.85
C GLN A 150 20.38 -10.84 -27.62
N ASN A 151 20.07 -9.55 -27.50
CA ASN A 151 19.33 -8.96 -26.39
C ASN A 151 19.93 -9.35 -25.02
N PRO A 152 21.22 -9.03 -24.78
CA PRO A 152 21.89 -9.37 -23.54
C PRO A 152 21.19 -8.68 -22.37
N GLN A 153 20.88 -9.45 -21.33
CA GLN A 153 20.37 -8.92 -20.06
C GLN A 153 21.22 -9.48 -18.92
N TRP A 154 21.59 -8.61 -18.00
CA TRP A 154 22.36 -8.94 -16.80
C TRP A 154 21.53 -8.70 -15.55
N ASN A 155 20.96 -7.50 -15.38
CA ASN A 155 20.27 -7.06 -14.17
C ASN A 155 21.14 -7.29 -12.90
N GLU A 156 22.42 -6.91 -13.00
CA GLU A 156 23.40 -7.11 -11.93
C GLU A 156 23.81 -5.78 -11.30
N THR A 157 23.87 -5.74 -9.97
CA THR A 157 24.24 -4.54 -9.19
C THR A 157 25.64 -4.67 -8.61
N PHE A 158 26.42 -3.60 -8.70
CA PHE A 158 27.76 -3.47 -8.19
C PHE A 158 27.86 -2.24 -7.30
N GLU A 159 28.69 -2.32 -6.26
CA GLU A 159 28.99 -1.22 -5.34
C GLU A 159 30.50 -1.01 -5.31
N PHE A 160 30.93 0.25 -5.48
CA PHE A 160 32.33 0.64 -5.39
C PHE A 160 32.52 1.82 -4.45
N ASP A 161 33.67 1.89 -3.82
CA ASP A 161 34.14 3.14 -3.21
C ASP A 161 34.64 4.08 -4.32
N ALA A 162 34.22 5.34 -4.28
CA ALA A 162 34.54 6.34 -5.30
C ALA A 162 34.94 7.68 -4.67
N ASN A 163 35.86 8.40 -5.30
CA ASN A 163 36.21 9.77 -4.94
C ASN A 163 35.76 10.74 -6.05
N GLU A 164 35.86 12.06 -5.82
CA GLU A 164 35.46 13.09 -6.80
C GLU A 164 36.21 13.01 -8.14
N SER A 165 37.27 12.21 -8.26
CA SER A 165 38.02 12.00 -9.50
C SER A 165 37.73 10.65 -10.17
N ALA A 166 36.80 9.86 -9.66
CA ALA A 166 36.59 8.51 -10.16
C ALA A 166 35.94 8.54 -11.56
N ILE A 167 36.47 7.71 -12.45
CA ILE A 167 35.91 7.46 -13.77
C ILE A 167 35.53 5.99 -13.80
N LEU A 168 34.27 5.71 -14.11
CA LEU A 168 33.79 4.36 -14.34
C LEU A 168 34.13 3.94 -15.76
N LYS A 169 34.83 2.82 -15.89
CA LYS A 169 35.19 2.25 -17.18
C LYS A 169 34.49 0.93 -17.37
N PHE A 170 33.67 0.87 -18.42
CA PHE A 170 32.92 -0.30 -18.83
C PHE A 170 33.62 -0.88 -20.05
N THR A 171 34.04 -2.15 -19.99
CA THR A 171 34.63 -2.84 -21.13
C THR A 171 33.71 -4.00 -21.55
N LEU A 172 33.23 -3.97 -22.78
CA LEU A 172 32.46 -5.06 -23.36
C LEU A 172 33.40 -6.18 -23.79
N LEU A 173 33.27 -7.33 -23.14
CA LEU A 173 34.04 -8.53 -23.41
C LEU A 173 33.18 -9.50 -24.21
N ASP A 174 33.66 -9.86 -25.39
CA ASP A 174 33.01 -10.82 -26.28
C ASP A 174 33.90 -12.05 -26.42
N THR A 175 33.40 -13.22 -26.04
CA THR A 175 34.22 -14.45 -26.00
C THR A 175 34.82 -14.81 -27.36
N GLU A 176 34.15 -14.45 -28.46
CA GLU A 176 34.66 -14.67 -29.82
C GLU A 176 35.81 -13.70 -30.17
N LEU A 177 35.70 -12.43 -29.73
CA LEU A 177 36.73 -11.42 -29.96
C LEU A 177 37.94 -11.65 -29.06
N GLN A 178 37.75 -12.10 -27.83
CA GLN A 178 38.84 -12.41 -26.90
C GLN A 178 39.78 -13.49 -27.44
N GLN A 179 39.25 -14.52 -28.12
CA GLN A 179 40.06 -15.53 -28.81
C GLN A 179 40.97 -14.92 -29.88
N LYS A 180 40.54 -13.82 -30.48
CA LYS A 180 41.28 -13.03 -31.48
C LYS A 180 42.08 -11.88 -30.84
N ARG A 181 42.18 -11.83 -29.51
CA ARG A 181 42.81 -10.76 -28.71
C ARG A 181 42.17 -9.37 -28.92
N GLY A 182 40.91 -9.32 -29.33
CA GLY A 182 40.13 -8.09 -29.44
C GLY A 182 39.19 -7.87 -28.25
N ILE A 183 38.77 -6.62 -28.05
CA ILE A 183 37.71 -6.22 -27.12
C ILE A 183 36.46 -5.79 -27.89
N GLY A 184 35.28 -5.93 -27.29
CA GLY A 184 34.01 -5.48 -27.88
C GLY A 184 33.79 -3.97 -27.82
N GLY A 185 34.65 -3.26 -27.08
CA GLY A 185 34.68 -1.81 -26.95
C GLY A 185 34.70 -1.36 -25.48
N ILE A 186 34.84 -0.05 -25.29
CA ILE A 186 34.98 0.60 -23.98
C ILE A 186 34.00 1.78 -23.90
N ALA A 187 33.44 2.04 -22.73
CA ALA A 187 32.75 3.27 -22.42
C ALA A 187 33.27 3.83 -21.10
N ASN A 188 33.49 5.14 -21.02
CA ASN A 188 33.92 5.82 -19.81
C ASN A 188 32.81 6.77 -19.36
N LEU A 189 32.54 6.79 -18.06
CA LEU A 189 31.55 7.64 -17.42
C LEU A 189 32.19 8.34 -16.22
N ASP A 190 32.34 9.65 -16.32
CA ASP A 190 32.80 10.49 -15.21
C ASP A 190 31.65 10.67 -14.21
N ILE A 191 31.88 10.35 -12.93
CA ILE A 191 30.84 10.45 -11.90
C ILE A 191 30.40 11.90 -11.65
N ASN A 192 31.24 12.88 -11.99
CA ASN A 192 30.90 14.30 -11.85
C ASN A 192 29.85 14.77 -12.86
N THR A 193 29.48 13.91 -13.82
CA THR A 193 28.34 14.18 -14.72
C THR A 193 27.02 14.21 -13.95
N PHE A 194 26.95 13.55 -12.79
CA PHE A 194 25.78 13.56 -11.91
C PHE A 194 25.82 14.77 -10.97
N LYS A 195 24.83 15.67 -11.11
CA LYS A 195 24.73 16.89 -10.30
C LYS A 195 24.10 16.67 -8.92
N ASP A 196 23.42 15.54 -8.76
CA ASP A 196 22.72 15.13 -7.56
C ASP A 196 23.12 13.69 -7.17
N GLN A 197 22.53 13.17 -6.08
CA GLN A 197 22.82 11.83 -5.56
C GLN A 197 21.67 10.85 -5.85
N MET A 198 20.83 11.15 -6.83
CA MET A 198 19.69 10.32 -7.20
C MET A 198 20.11 9.20 -8.14
N LEU A 199 19.20 8.24 -8.32
CA LEU A 199 19.40 7.15 -9.25
C LEU A 199 19.13 7.65 -10.67
N HIS A 200 20.15 7.61 -11.52
CA HIS A 200 20.05 7.99 -12.92
C HIS A 200 19.95 6.75 -13.78
N ASP A 201 18.96 6.71 -14.66
CA ASP A 201 18.79 5.70 -15.69
C ASP A 201 19.34 6.25 -17.02
N ILE A 202 20.45 5.68 -17.51
CA ILE A 202 21.19 6.23 -18.66
C ILE A 202 21.62 5.15 -19.66
N GLN A 203 21.80 5.57 -20.91
CA GLN A 203 22.40 4.76 -21.96
C GLN A 203 23.73 5.36 -22.38
N ILE A 204 24.80 4.56 -22.34
CA ILE A 204 26.14 4.98 -22.77
C ILE A 204 26.53 4.29 -24.07
N ASN A 205 27.13 5.05 -24.99
CA ASN A 205 27.65 4.49 -26.23
C ASN A 205 29.01 3.82 -25.97
N ILE A 206 29.23 2.65 -26.56
CA ILE A 206 30.51 1.95 -26.49
C ILE A 206 31.37 2.38 -27.68
N THR A 207 32.63 2.73 -27.42
CA THR A 207 33.61 3.14 -28.43
C THR A 207 34.73 2.11 -28.58
N ASP A 208 35.42 2.13 -29.70
CA ASP A 208 36.65 1.35 -29.89
C ASP A 208 37.87 2.08 -29.32
N GLU A 209 39.06 1.48 -29.46
CA GLU A 209 40.33 2.07 -29.03
C GLU A 209 40.65 3.40 -29.74
N SER A 210 40.04 3.67 -30.90
CA SER A 210 40.16 4.92 -31.65
C SER A 210 39.14 5.98 -31.24
N ASN A 211 38.34 5.71 -30.20
CA ASN A 211 37.22 6.52 -29.73
C ASN A 211 36.09 6.67 -30.78
N THR A 212 36.02 5.75 -31.74
CA THR A 212 34.92 5.68 -32.71
C THR A 212 33.76 4.92 -32.09
N VAL A 213 32.56 5.49 -32.14
CA VAL A 213 31.35 4.83 -31.61
C VAL A 213 31.08 3.54 -32.38
N ILE A 214 31.14 2.42 -31.65
CA ILE A 214 30.72 1.12 -32.14
C ILE A 214 29.19 1.10 -32.10
N ARG A 215 28.56 0.28 -32.96
CA ARG A 215 27.12 0.05 -32.90
C ARG A 215 26.76 -0.84 -31.70
N ALA A 216 27.02 -0.34 -30.50
CA ALA A 216 26.65 -0.93 -29.24
C ALA A 216 26.36 0.15 -28.19
N LYS A 217 25.28 -0.03 -27.42
CA LYS A 217 24.90 0.85 -26.30
C LYS A 217 24.68 0.02 -25.05
N LEU A 218 25.14 0.51 -23.91
CA LEU A 218 24.93 -0.13 -22.61
C LEU A 218 23.88 0.66 -21.83
N HIS A 219 22.86 -0.04 -21.32
CA HIS A 219 21.82 0.52 -20.46
C HIS A 219 22.15 0.22 -19.00
N LEU A 220 22.18 1.26 -18.18
CA LEU A 220 22.61 1.16 -16.80
C LEU A 220 21.92 2.17 -15.91
N LYS A 221 21.79 1.82 -14.64
CA LYS A 221 21.40 2.76 -13.58
C LYS A 221 22.59 3.04 -12.69
N VAL A 222 22.85 4.32 -12.41
CA VAL A 222 23.97 4.75 -11.59
C VAL A 222 23.48 5.68 -10.50
N GLN A 223 23.98 5.47 -9.29
CA GLN A 223 23.75 6.36 -8.17
C GLN A 223 25.06 6.58 -7.44
N TRP A 224 25.52 7.82 -7.41
CA TRP A 224 26.67 8.21 -6.61
C TRP A 224 26.22 8.90 -5.33
N ILE A 225 26.50 8.28 -4.19
CA ILE A 225 26.26 8.85 -2.87
C ILE A 225 27.64 9.23 -2.32
N TYR A 226 27.91 10.53 -2.17
CA TYR A 226 29.13 11.06 -1.54
C TYR A 226 28.87 11.61 -0.14
N SER A 227 27.61 11.95 0.16
CA SER A 227 27.19 12.40 1.48
C SER A 227 25.80 11.86 1.78
N LYS A 228 25.76 10.88 2.68
CA LYS A 228 24.51 10.30 3.17
C LYS A 228 23.55 11.35 3.72
N ASN A 229 24.08 12.37 4.41
CA ASN A 229 23.26 13.45 4.98
C ASN A 229 22.66 14.29 3.87
N LYS A 230 23.46 14.72 2.88
CA LYS A 230 22.93 15.49 1.74
C LYS A 230 21.89 14.67 0.97
N TYR A 231 22.16 13.39 0.71
CA TYR A 231 21.21 12.50 0.03
C TYR A 231 19.86 12.41 0.76
N LEU A 232 19.89 12.21 2.09
CA LEU A 232 18.69 12.19 2.91
C LEU A 232 17.97 13.55 2.92
N THR A 233 18.71 14.66 2.96
CA THR A 233 18.13 16.01 2.88
C THR A 233 17.45 16.25 1.54
N ASP A 234 18.08 15.84 0.43
CA ASP A 234 17.53 15.98 -0.91
C ASP A 234 16.23 15.14 -1.05
N LEU A 235 16.23 13.89 -0.55
CA LEU A 235 15.03 13.05 -0.51
C LEU A 235 13.91 13.65 0.35
N ILE A 236 14.23 14.25 1.50
CA ILE A 236 13.24 14.93 2.35
C ILE A 236 12.65 16.12 1.61
N TYR A 237 13.48 16.92 0.93
CA TYR A 237 13.01 18.06 0.15
C TYR A 237 12.09 17.62 -0.99
N GLU A 238 12.50 16.62 -1.78
CA GLU A 238 11.70 16.10 -2.89
C GLU A 238 10.34 15.55 -2.42
N ASN A 239 10.32 14.77 -1.34
CA ASN A 239 9.06 14.25 -0.79
C ASN A 239 8.15 15.37 -0.28
N ASN A 240 8.69 16.42 0.34
CA ASN A 240 7.87 17.58 0.73
C ASN A 240 7.23 18.26 -0.48
N VAL A 241 8.00 18.49 -1.56
CA VAL A 241 7.47 19.09 -2.79
C VAL A 241 6.35 18.24 -3.37
N GLN A 242 6.54 16.91 -3.45
CA GLN A 242 5.52 16.00 -3.95
C GLN A 242 4.27 15.97 -3.07
N ILE A 243 4.42 15.99 -1.74
CA ILE A 243 3.29 16.08 -0.81
C ILE A 243 2.50 17.37 -1.05
N THR A 244 3.16 18.52 -1.16
CA THR A 244 2.49 19.81 -1.41
C THR A 244 1.72 19.80 -2.74
N LEU A 245 2.28 19.21 -3.80
CA LEU A 245 1.58 19.07 -5.08
C LEU A 245 0.35 18.16 -4.97
N LEU A 246 0.46 17.04 -4.25
CA LEU A 246 -0.66 16.12 -4.01
C LEU A 246 -1.73 16.73 -3.11
N GLU A 247 -1.36 17.54 -2.13
CA GLU A 247 -2.30 18.27 -1.26
C GLU A 247 -3.11 19.29 -2.07
N GLN A 248 -2.46 19.99 -3.02
CA GLN A 248 -3.16 20.87 -3.95
C GLN A 248 -4.12 20.08 -4.83
N GLU A 249 -3.67 18.98 -5.45
CA GLU A 249 -4.53 18.14 -6.29
C GLU A 249 -5.71 17.55 -5.49
N LEU A 250 -5.47 17.09 -4.26
CA LEU A 250 -6.51 16.61 -3.36
C LEU A 250 -7.57 17.70 -3.11
N ASN A 251 -7.13 18.93 -2.84
CA ASN A 251 -8.02 20.05 -2.61
C ASN A 251 -8.87 20.36 -3.86
N ASP A 252 -8.28 20.32 -5.05
CA ASP A 252 -8.99 20.52 -6.31
C ASP A 252 -10.08 19.46 -6.50
N HIS A 253 -9.77 18.17 -6.28
CA HIS A 253 -10.77 17.10 -6.37
C HIS A 253 -11.89 17.24 -5.32
N VAL A 254 -11.57 17.73 -4.12
CA VAL A 254 -12.56 17.99 -3.05
C VAL A 254 -13.49 19.14 -3.44
N ILE A 255 -12.96 20.21 -4.05
CA ILE A 255 -13.75 21.33 -4.55
C ILE A 255 -14.71 20.85 -5.66
N ASP A 256 -14.22 20.08 -6.63
CA ASP A 256 -15.05 19.52 -7.71
C ASP A 256 -16.17 18.63 -7.15
N LEU A 257 -15.85 17.80 -6.16
CA LEU A 257 -16.83 16.97 -5.48
C LEU A 257 -17.87 17.82 -4.74
N GLU A 258 -17.45 18.90 -4.08
CA GLU A 258 -18.35 19.83 -3.42
C GLU A 258 -19.29 20.51 -4.43
N ILE A 259 -18.77 20.96 -5.58
CA ILE A 259 -19.58 21.56 -6.65
C ILE A 259 -20.65 20.58 -7.15
N ILE A 260 -20.31 19.31 -7.36
CA ILE A 260 -21.27 18.28 -7.78
C ILE A 260 -22.28 18.00 -6.66
N THR A 261 -21.85 18.02 -5.40
CA THR A 261 -22.70 17.61 -4.27
C THR A 261 -23.55 18.73 -3.67
N GLN A 262 -23.20 20.00 -3.89
CA GLN A 262 -23.84 21.16 -3.25
C GLN A 262 -25.35 21.22 -3.53
N ILE A 263 -25.77 20.87 -4.74
CA ILE A 263 -27.18 20.89 -5.17
C ILE A 263 -28.04 19.86 -4.44
N PHE A 264 -27.42 18.90 -3.75
CA PHE A 264 -28.10 17.83 -3.00
C PHE A 264 -28.04 18.04 -1.49
N ARG A 265 -27.31 19.04 -0.98
CA ARG A 265 -27.38 19.43 0.42
C ARG A 265 -28.74 20.11 0.62
N GLN A 266 -29.75 19.34 1.03
CA GLN A 266 -31.00 19.93 1.51
C GLN A 266 -30.63 20.99 2.55
N LYS A 267 -31.11 22.22 2.36
CA LYS A 267 -31.03 23.26 3.40
C LYS A 267 -31.74 22.71 4.62
N VAL A 268 -30.98 22.15 5.56
CA VAL A 268 -31.46 21.95 6.92
C VAL A 268 -31.64 23.38 7.44
N GLN A 269 -32.87 23.89 7.33
CA GLN A 269 -33.28 25.12 7.96
C GLN A 269 -33.30 24.88 9.47
N ASP A 270 -32.14 24.96 10.12
CA ASP A 270 -32.08 25.29 11.54
C ASP A 270 -32.12 26.82 11.65
N PRO A 271 -33.19 27.43 12.19
CA PRO A 271 -33.37 28.88 12.10
C PRO A 271 -32.42 29.74 12.95
N ASN A 272 -31.45 29.19 13.69
CA ASN A 272 -30.70 29.96 14.69
C ASN A 272 -29.24 29.52 14.88
N ILE A 273 -28.46 29.47 13.80
CA ILE A 273 -27.00 29.52 13.93
C ILE A 273 -26.49 30.68 13.08
N PRO A 274 -25.97 31.77 13.68
CA PRO A 274 -25.39 32.86 12.92
C PRO A 274 -24.21 32.31 12.11
N ILE A 275 -24.33 32.41 10.79
CA ILE A 275 -23.31 32.06 9.83
C ILE A 275 -22.18 33.09 9.97
N SER A 276 -21.17 32.75 10.76
CA SER A 276 -19.88 33.42 10.70
C SER A 276 -19.24 33.07 9.36
N TYR A 277 -19.00 34.08 8.54
CA TYR A 277 -18.17 33.97 7.34
C TYR A 277 -16.80 33.43 7.76
N ILE A 278 -16.53 32.15 7.47
CA ILE A 278 -15.25 31.51 7.73
C ILE A 278 -14.26 32.08 6.71
N GLN A 279 -13.34 32.90 7.19
CA GLN A 279 -12.17 33.31 6.43
C GLN A 279 -11.30 32.07 6.11
N PRO A 280 -10.64 32.02 4.94
CA PRO A 280 -9.82 30.88 4.51
C PRO A 280 -8.71 30.48 5.51
N ASN A 281 -8.32 31.36 6.43
CA ASN A 281 -7.27 31.11 7.42
C ASN A 281 -7.72 30.31 8.65
N GLN A 282 -9.01 30.01 8.84
CA GLN A 282 -9.48 29.20 9.97
C GLN A 282 -9.72 27.71 9.64
N GLN A 283 -9.75 27.32 8.36
CA GLN A 283 -9.80 25.90 8.01
C GLN A 283 -8.51 25.16 8.42
N GLN A 284 -7.34 25.80 8.39
CA GLN A 284 -6.10 25.15 8.85
C GLN A 284 -6.07 24.78 10.35
N GLN A 285 -6.85 25.45 11.21
CA GLN A 285 -6.92 25.08 12.64
C GLN A 285 -7.94 23.97 12.93
N LEU A 286 -8.98 23.82 12.11
CA LEU A 286 -9.92 22.70 12.21
C LEU A 286 -9.30 21.37 11.73
N TYR A 287 -8.37 21.42 10.77
CA TYR A 287 -7.60 20.25 10.34
C TYR A 287 -6.53 19.81 11.36
N GLN A 288 -5.94 20.73 12.15
CA GLN A 288 -5.07 20.32 13.27
C GLN A 288 -5.82 19.63 14.42
N SER A 289 -7.11 19.95 14.64
CA SER A 289 -7.92 19.27 15.64
C SER A 289 -8.42 17.88 15.21
N GLN A 290 -8.48 17.58 13.90
CA GLN A 290 -8.78 16.22 13.41
C GLN A 290 -7.54 15.31 13.39
N ASN A 291 -6.35 15.86 13.15
CA ASN A 291 -5.09 15.11 13.25
C ASN A 291 -4.80 14.66 14.71
N GLY A 292 -5.24 15.42 15.72
CA GLY A 292 -5.17 14.99 17.12
C GLY A 292 -6.03 13.76 17.44
N ALA A 293 -7.20 13.63 16.83
CA ALA A 293 -8.09 12.47 17.00
C ALA A 293 -7.52 11.21 16.31
N GLN A 294 -6.93 11.36 15.12
CA GLN A 294 -6.24 10.25 14.43
C GLN A 294 -4.98 9.80 15.18
N PHE A 295 -4.19 10.72 15.75
CA PHE A 295 -3.00 10.39 16.54
C PHE A 295 -3.33 9.66 17.85
N ILE A 296 -4.47 9.99 18.48
CA ILE A 296 -4.98 9.25 19.66
C ILE A 296 -5.42 7.84 19.24
N GLN A 297 -6.05 7.70 18.06
CA GLN A 297 -6.54 6.42 17.55
C GLN A 297 -5.39 5.47 17.16
N GLU A 298 -4.31 5.97 16.56
CA GLU A 298 -3.10 5.18 16.27
C GLU A 298 -2.40 4.67 17.55
N ARG A 299 -2.28 5.49 18.59
CA ARG A 299 -1.71 5.05 19.88
C ARG A 299 -2.57 4.01 20.58
N GLN A 300 -3.90 4.10 20.45
CA GLN A 300 -4.81 3.08 20.99
C GLN A 300 -4.66 1.75 20.23
N MET A 301 -4.42 1.81 18.92
CA MET A 301 -4.19 0.65 18.07
C MET A 301 -2.91 -0.11 18.44
N ASP A 302 -1.79 0.60 18.61
CA ASP A 302 -0.54 0.00 19.05
C ASP A 302 -0.69 -0.70 20.40
N ARG A 303 -1.47 -0.12 21.33
CA ARG A 303 -1.75 -0.72 22.63
C ARG A 303 -2.60 -1.98 22.52
N LEU A 304 -3.65 -1.98 21.69
CA LEU A 304 -4.49 -3.17 21.51
C LEU A 304 -3.69 -4.32 20.92
N VAL A 305 -2.85 -4.05 19.90
CA VAL A 305 -1.95 -5.05 19.30
C VAL A 305 -0.92 -5.59 20.30
N GLN A 306 -0.37 -4.72 21.15
CA GLN A 306 0.54 -5.14 22.22
C GLN A 306 -0.16 -6.03 23.26
N ILE A 307 -1.39 -5.69 23.65
CA ILE A 307 -2.18 -6.50 24.59
C ILE A 307 -2.51 -7.86 23.98
N SER A 308 -2.90 -7.94 22.71
CA SER A 308 -3.17 -9.22 22.05
C SER A 308 -1.92 -10.08 21.89
N LEU A 309 -0.75 -9.47 21.65
CA LEU A 309 0.53 -10.17 21.67
C LEU A 309 0.84 -10.75 23.06
N LEU A 310 0.67 -9.95 24.12
CA LEU A 310 0.85 -10.40 25.50
C LEU A 310 -0.08 -11.57 25.84
N LEU A 311 -1.36 -11.49 25.45
CA LEU A 311 -2.31 -12.58 25.62
C LEU A 311 -1.91 -13.84 24.84
N THR A 312 -1.34 -13.69 23.64
CA THR A 312 -0.81 -14.81 22.84
C THR A 312 0.40 -15.47 23.51
N ILE A 313 1.27 -14.69 24.17
CA ILE A 313 2.40 -15.21 24.96
C ILE A 313 1.89 -15.97 26.19
N VAL A 314 0.90 -15.44 26.91
CA VAL A 314 0.26 -16.14 28.03
C VAL A 314 -0.35 -17.46 27.55
N TYR A 315 -1.02 -17.44 26.40
CA TYR A 315 -1.57 -18.63 25.76
C TYR A 315 -0.48 -19.67 25.43
N LEU A 316 0.68 -19.24 24.91
CA LEU A 316 1.83 -20.12 24.69
C LEU A 316 2.35 -20.76 25.99
N ILE A 317 2.47 -20.00 27.07
CA ILE A 317 2.96 -20.52 28.36
C ILE A 317 2.03 -21.61 28.89
N PHE A 318 0.71 -21.36 28.91
CA PHE A 318 -0.24 -22.39 29.33
C PHE A 318 -0.29 -23.59 28.38
N GLY A 319 -0.12 -23.36 27.07
CA GLY A 319 0.03 -24.42 26.07
C GLY A 319 1.24 -25.31 26.36
N LEU A 320 2.40 -24.72 26.64
CA LEU A 320 3.62 -25.45 27.00
C LEU A 320 3.45 -26.25 28.29
N LEU A 321 2.85 -25.68 29.34
CA LEU A 321 2.60 -26.39 30.59
C LEU A 321 1.65 -27.59 30.38
N ASN A 322 0.61 -27.41 29.57
CA ASN A 322 -0.33 -28.48 29.27
C ASN A 322 0.25 -29.54 28.30
N SER A 323 1.24 -29.16 27.48
CA SER A 323 1.89 -30.07 26.52
C SER A 323 2.67 -31.22 27.14
N ILE A 324 3.02 -31.09 28.42
CA ILE A 324 3.71 -32.12 29.19
C ILE A 324 2.87 -33.42 29.23
N TYR A 325 1.54 -33.30 29.24
CA TYR A 325 0.62 -34.43 29.41
C TYR A 325 -0.40 -34.59 28.28
N ARG A 326 -0.57 -33.56 27.43
CA ARG A 326 -1.52 -33.57 26.32
C ARG A 326 -0.86 -33.08 25.04
N THR A 327 -1.09 -33.75 23.92
CA THR A 327 -0.68 -33.22 22.62
C THR A 327 -1.54 -32.02 22.23
N LEU A 328 -0.92 -30.86 21.99
CA LEU A 328 -1.58 -29.59 21.69
C LEU A 328 -1.19 -29.03 20.31
N TYR A 329 -1.02 -29.91 19.33
CA TYR A 329 -0.56 -29.53 17.98
C TYR A 329 -1.40 -28.43 17.34
N PHE A 330 -2.73 -28.53 17.45
CA PHE A 330 -3.63 -27.55 16.86
C PHE A 330 -3.49 -26.16 17.52
N ASP A 331 -3.28 -26.13 18.84
CA ASP A 331 -3.08 -24.88 19.57
C ASP A 331 -1.78 -24.20 19.19
N TYR A 332 -0.70 -24.97 19.01
CA TYR A 332 0.55 -24.42 18.49
C TYR A 332 0.40 -23.86 17.09
N ILE A 333 -0.38 -24.49 16.21
CA ILE A 333 -0.69 -23.91 14.89
C ILE A 333 -1.38 -22.54 15.04
N VAL A 334 -2.36 -22.42 15.93
CA VAL A 334 -3.04 -21.13 16.20
C VAL A 334 -2.03 -20.09 16.69
N ILE A 335 -1.21 -20.45 17.67
CA ILE A 335 -0.23 -19.56 18.30
C ILE A 335 0.84 -19.12 17.30
N PHE A 336 1.40 -20.02 16.51
CA PHE A 336 2.36 -19.68 15.47
C PHE A 336 1.74 -18.82 14.37
N TYR A 337 0.49 -19.09 13.98
CA TYR A 337 -0.21 -18.24 13.03
C TYR A 337 -0.43 -16.83 13.58
N CYS A 338 -0.77 -16.69 14.87
CA CYS A 338 -0.81 -15.40 15.55
C CYS A 338 0.56 -14.69 15.52
N PHE A 339 1.67 -15.38 15.82
CA PHE A 339 3.01 -14.78 15.72
C PHE A 339 3.38 -14.34 14.31
N LEU A 340 3.06 -15.15 13.30
CA LEU A 340 3.26 -14.78 11.89
C LEU A 340 2.43 -13.55 11.51
N PHE A 341 1.20 -13.47 12.02
CA PHE A 341 0.36 -12.28 11.88
C PHE A 341 1.03 -11.05 12.50
N TYR A 342 1.57 -11.13 13.72
CA TYR A 342 2.28 -9.99 14.32
C TYR A 342 3.56 -9.61 13.58
N GLN A 343 4.31 -10.58 13.04
CA GLN A 343 5.55 -10.31 12.32
C GLN A 343 5.32 -9.64 10.96
N LYS A 344 4.29 -10.08 10.21
CA LYS A 344 4.04 -9.61 8.84
C LYS A 344 2.99 -8.50 8.75
N ASN A 345 2.08 -8.41 9.71
CA ASN A 345 0.92 -7.52 9.69
C ASN A 345 0.81 -6.67 10.97
N TYR A 346 1.93 -6.19 11.51
CA TYR A 346 1.92 -5.35 12.73
C TYR A 346 1.08 -4.08 12.60
N ARG A 347 0.79 -3.62 11.36
CA ARG A 347 -0.09 -2.47 11.06
C ARG A 347 -1.55 -2.82 10.76
N LEU A 348 -2.00 -4.05 11.03
CA LEU A 348 -3.40 -4.51 10.79
C LEU A 348 -3.90 -4.23 9.35
N GLN A 349 -3.01 -4.32 8.36
CA GLN A 349 -3.34 -4.02 6.96
C GLN A 349 -4.41 -4.94 6.35
N SER A 350 -4.72 -6.07 7.00
CA SER A 350 -5.71 -7.03 6.50
C SER A 350 -6.51 -7.65 7.65
N LEU A 351 -7.81 -7.30 7.72
CA LEU A 351 -8.81 -7.87 8.64
C LEU A 351 -9.08 -9.36 8.37
N LEU A 352 -8.72 -9.85 7.18
CA LEU A 352 -8.85 -11.25 6.79
C LEU A 352 -8.13 -12.19 7.74
N HIS A 353 -6.92 -11.84 8.16
CA HIS A 353 -6.15 -12.67 9.08
C HIS A 353 -6.81 -12.75 10.46
N ILE A 354 -7.46 -11.68 10.93
CA ILE A 354 -8.22 -11.71 12.19
C ILE A 354 -9.42 -12.65 12.06
N LYS A 355 -10.16 -12.62 10.93
CA LYS A 355 -11.26 -13.56 10.66
C LYS A 355 -10.77 -15.02 10.70
N ILE A 356 -9.62 -15.29 10.08
CA ILE A 356 -8.99 -16.63 10.08
C ILE A 356 -8.58 -17.03 11.50
N ILE A 357 -7.91 -16.15 12.27
CA ILE A 357 -7.53 -16.41 13.66
C ILE A 357 -8.77 -16.76 14.50
N MET A 358 -9.83 -15.95 14.41
CA MET A 358 -11.07 -16.21 15.15
C MET A 358 -11.69 -17.56 14.79
N ALA A 359 -11.76 -17.89 13.50
CA ALA A 359 -12.33 -19.16 13.04
C ALA A 359 -11.53 -20.37 13.55
N ILE A 360 -10.20 -20.34 13.42
CA ILE A 360 -9.33 -21.43 13.90
C ILE A 360 -9.43 -21.54 15.43
N LEU A 361 -9.51 -20.42 16.15
CA LEU A 361 -9.60 -20.42 17.60
C LEU A 361 -10.96 -20.95 18.10
N VAL A 362 -12.07 -20.69 17.40
CA VAL A 362 -13.37 -21.31 17.68
C VAL A 362 -13.30 -22.83 17.52
N VAL A 363 -12.64 -23.33 16.46
CA VAL A 363 -12.43 -24.77 16.29
C VAL A 363 -11.59 -25.34 17.45
N ALA A 364 -10.54 -24.63 17.87
CA ALA A 364 -9.70 -25.04 19.00
C ALA A 364 -10.50 -25.13 20.31
N LEU A 365 -11.41 -24.19 20.56
CA LEU A 365 -12.30 -24.19 21.72
C LEU A 365 -13.25 -25.38 21.71
N ILE A 366 -13.85 -25.70 20.57
CA ILE A 366 -14.75 -26.86 20.45
C ILE A 366 -14.00 -28.16 20.77
N LEU A 367 -12.79 -28.32 20.24
CA LEU A 367 -11.95 -29.49 20.53
C LEU A 367 -11.63 -29.61 22.02
N ASP A 368 -11.35 -28.51 22.71
CA ASP A 368 -11.11 -28.52 24.16
C ASP A 368 -12.35 -28.82 24.98
N ILE A 369 -13.52 -28.30 24.60
CA ILE A 369 -14.79 -28.59 25.28
C ILE A 369 -15.10 -30.08 25.17
N VAL A 370 -14.94 -30.67 23.97
CA VAL A 370 -15.13 -32.11 23.75
C VAL A 370 -14.13 -32.92 24.58
N TRP A 371 -12.86 -32.53 24.56
CA TRP A 371 -11.82 -33.20 25.35
C TRP A 371 -12.12 -33.13 26.85
N LEU A 372 -12.44 -31.95 27.37
CA LEU A 372 -12.81 -31.75 28.77
C LEU A 372 -14.04 -32.58 29.14
N ALA A 373 -15.09 -32.61 28.32
CA ALA A 373 -16.29 -33.41 28.61
C ALA A 373 -15.97 -34.92 28.77
N ILE A 374 -15.06 -35.45 27.95
CA ILE A 374 -14.61 -36.85 28.01
C ILE A 374 -13.72 -37.11 29.23
N TYR A 375 -12.79 -36.20 29.53
CA TYR A 375 -11.76 -36.43 30.56
C TYR A 375 -12.12 -35.90 31.95
N SER A 376 -13.10 -35.01 32.07
CA SER A 376 -13.58 -34.49 33.37
C SER A 376 -14.67 -35.35 34.00
N THR A 377 -15.37 -36.18 33.22
CA THR A 377 -16.48 -37.02 33.71
C THR A 377 -16.08 -38.01 34.80
N PRO A 378 -14.90 -38.68 34.75
CA PRO A 378 -14.45 -39.54 35.85
C PRO A 378 -14.10 -38.77 37.13
N TYR A 379 -13.94 -37.45 37.05
CA TYR A 379 -13.42 -36.61 38.13
C TYR A 379 -14.52 -36.07 39.06
N PHE A 380 -15.73 -35.91 38.54
CA PHE A 380 -16.90 -35.55 39.34
C PHE A 380 -17.53 -36.77 40.05
N GLY A 381 -17.00 -37.98 39.82
CA GLY A 381 -17.39 -39.22 40.50
C GLY A 381 -16.52 -39.56 41.70
N GLU A 382 -16.95 -40.54 42.51
CA GLU A 382 -16.19 -41.05 43.65
C GLU A 382 -14.85 -41.67 43.18
N PHE A 383 -13.80 -41.48 44.00
CA PHE A 383 -12.42 -41.93 43.76
C PHE A 383 -12.37 -43.37 43.22
N ASN A 384 -11.80 -43.56 42.02
CA ASN A 384 -11.61 -44.87 41.44
C ASN A 384 -10.31 -45.48 42.00
N PRO A 385 -10.37 -46.53 42.86
CA PRO A 385 -9.21 -47.07 43.57
C PRO A 385 -8.17 -47.78 42.68
N ARG A 386 -8.34 -47.72 41.35
CA ARG A 386 -7.46 -48.37 40.36
C ARG A 386 -6.26 -47.54 39.93
N PHE A 387 -6.19 -46.26 40.29
CA PHE A 387 -5.06 -45.38 39.93
C PHE A 387 -4.11 -45.19 41.10
N ASP A 388 -2.81 -45.18 40.81
CA ASP A 388 -1.79 -44.78 41.79
C ASP A 388 -2.01 -43.32 42.21
N HIS A 389 -1.67 -42.97 43.45
CA HIS A 389 -1.87 -41.62 44.00
C HIS A 389 -1.17 -40.55 43.17
N LEU A 390 0.00 -40.88 42.59
CA LEU A 390 0.76 -39.99 41.72
C LEU A 390 0.03 -39.75 40.39
N GLU A 391 -0.43 -40.81 39.72
CA GLU A 391 -1.17 -40.72 38.46
C GLU A 391 -2.46 -39.91 38.63
N TYR A 392 -3.17 -40.13 39.73
CA TYR A 392 -4.37 -39.37 40.06
C TYR A 392 -4.06 -37.88 40.30
N GLY A 393 -2.93 -37.57 40.94
CA GLY A 393 -2.44 -36.19 41.12
C GLY A 393 -2.08 -35.50 39.80
N LEU A 394 -1.43 -36.21 38.89
CA LEU A 394 -1.05 -35.68 37.57
C LEU A 394 -2.28 -35.45 36.67
N GLN A 395 -3.24 -36.38 36.67
CA GLN A 395 -4.50 -36.22 35.95
C GLN A 395 -5.31 -35.02 36.48
N LYS A 396 -5.37 -34.85 37.81
CA LYS A 396 -5.97 -33.66 38.46
C LYS A 396 -5.36 -32.36 37.94
N TYR A 397 -4.04 -32.29 37.99
CA TYR A 397 -3.28 -31.14 37.53
C TYR A 397 -3.56 -30.84 36.05
N GLN A 398 -3.61 -31.87 35.20
CA GLN A 398 -3.91 -31.74 33.78
C GLN A 398 -5.32 -31.21 33.51
N VAL A 399 -6.33 -31.70 34.24
CA VAL A 399 -7.72 -31.20 34.11
C VAL A 399 -7.80 -29.73 34.53
N ILE A 400 -7.18 -29.35 35.65
CA ILE A 400 -7.14 -27.96 36.13
C ILE A 400 -6.48 -27.05 35.09
N ILE A 401 -5.32 -27.44 34.56
CA ILE A 401 -4.62 -26.65 33.54
C ILE A 401 -5.41 -26.58 32.23
N SER A 402 -6.12 -27.64 31.86
CA SER A 402 -6.95 -27.62 30.65
C SER A 402 -8.14 -26.67 30.79
N TRP A 403 -8.73 -26.55 31.97
CA TRP A 403 -9.73 -25.51 32.27
C TRP A 403 -9.15 -24.10 32.20
N LEU A 404 -7.96 -23.88 32.79
CA LEU A 404 -7.28 -22.59 32.71
C LEU A 404 -6.94 -22.21 31.26
N LEU A 405 -6.45 -23.17 30.47
CA LEU A 405 -6.16 -22.98 29.06
C LEU A 405 -7.43 -22.62 28.27
N LEU A 406 -8.55 -23.30 28.52
CA LEU A 406 -9.85 -22.97 27.92
C LEU A 406 -10.26 -21.53 28.23
N ILE A 407 -10.14 -21.09 29.50
CA ILE A 407 -10.45 -19.71 29.91
C ILE A 407 -9.57 -18.70 29.17
N VAL A 408 -8.26 -18.97 29.07
CA VAL A 408 -7.33 -18.11 28.32
C VAL A 408 -7.75 -18.01 26.84
N LYS A 409 -8.11 -19.12 26.19
CA LYS A 409 -8.60 -19.10 24.81
C LYS A 409 -9.87 -18.26 24.65
N ILE A 410 -10.82 -18.36 25.59
CA ILE A 410 -12.04 -17.53 25.57
C ILE A 410 -11.68 -16.04 25.69
N ILE A 411 -10.77 -15.67 26.59
CA ILE A 411 -10.32 -14.27 26.73
C ILE A 411 -9.65 -13.78 25.44
N VAL A 412 -8.78 -14.60 24.85
CA VAL A 412 -8.12 -14.28 23.57
C VAL A 412 -9.18 -14.10 22.45
N LEU A 413 -10.18 -14.99 22.38
CA LEU A 413 -11.27 -14.88 21.40
C LEU A 413 -12.05 -13.57 21.55
N ILE A 414 -12.48 -13.26 22.77
CA ILE A 414 -13.22 -12.04 23.08
C ILE A 414 -12.39 -10.82 22.68
N PHE A 415 -11.08 -10.84 22.94
CA PHE A 415 -10.19 -9.76 22.56
C PHE A 415 -10.08 -9.59 21.03
N TYR A 416 -9.95 -10.69 20.28
CA TYR A 416 -9.96 -10.61 18.81
C TYR A 416 -11.32 -10.20 18.24
N ILE A 417 -12.44 -10.61 18.85
CA ILE A 417 -13.77 -10.11 18.49
C ILE A 417 -13.87 -8.61 18.76
N HIS A 418 -13.32 -8.13 19.88
CA HIS A 418 -13.28 -6.72 20.22
C HIS A 418 -12.41 -5.91 19.25
N ILE A 419 -11.23 -6.42 18.86
CA ILE A 419 -10.43 -5.83 17.77
C ILE A 419 -11.26 -5.85 16.48
N TYR A 420 -11.93 -6.93 16.14
CA TYR A 420 -12.73 -6.98 14.90
C TYR A 420 -13.89 -5.97 14.90
N SER A 421 -14.59 -5.81 16.03
CA SER A 421 -15.75 -4.91 16.13
C SER A 421 -15.38 -3.43 16.27
N THR A 422 -14.22 -3.13 16.86
CA THR A 422 -13.75 -1.75 17.05
C THR A 422 -13.20 -1.14 15.75
N TYR A 423 -12.90 -1.97 14.74
CA TYR A 423 -12.33 -1.54 13.46
C TYR A 423 -13.24 -1.83 12.25
N PRO A 424 -14.43 -1.20 12.15
CA PRO A 424 -15.26 -1.30 10.96
C PRO A 424 -14.65 -0.52 9.77
N ASP A 425 -14.41 -1.22 8.67
CA ASP A 425 -14.42 -0.79 7.26
C ASP A 425 -13.93 0.62 6.92
N LYS A 426 -12.60 0.82 6.92
CA LYS A 426 -11.97 1.88 6.10
C LYS A 426 -11.08 1.37 4.96
N GLN A 427 -10.74 0.08 4.92
CA GLN A 427 -9.82 -0.50 3.93
C GLN A 427 -10.32 -1.80 3.27
N THR A 428 -11.62 -2.11 3.36
CA THR A 428 -12.20 -3.40 2.96
C THR A 428 -12.29 -3.69 1.47
N GLN A 429 -11.78 -2.84 0.56
CA GLN A 429 -12.06 -3.08 -0.86
C GLN A 429 -11.15 -4.12 -1.54
N ILE A 430 -9.86 -4.26 -1.21
CA ILE A 430 -8.98 -5.09 -2.04
C ILE A 430 -8.98 -6.57 -1.61
N TYR A 431 -8.89 -6.86 -0.31
CA TYR A 431 -8.79 -8.24 0.18
C TYR A 431 -10.14 -8.95 0.37
N ASP A 432 -11.22 -8.22 0.71
CA ASP A 432 -12.55 -8.85 0.77
C ASP A 432 -13.07 -9.19 -0.63
N GLN A 433 -12.66 -8.48 -1.69
CA GLN A 433 -12.94 -8.89 -3.08
C GLN A 433 -12.29 -10.23 -3.43
N GLN A 434 -11.03 -10.44 -3.03
CA GLN A 434 -10.36 -11.72 -3.22
C GLN A 434 -10.99 -12.84 -2.38
N TRP A 435 -11.35 -12.57 -1.12
CA TRP A 435 -12.05 -13.53 -0.27
C TRP A 435 -13.44 -13.88 -0.80
N GLN A 436 -14.21 -12.90 -1.27
CA GLN A 436 -15.49 -13.13 -1.93
C GLN A 436 -15.31 -13.88 -3.27
N SER A 437 -14.22 -13.69 -4.00
CA SER A 437 -13.95 -14.45 -5.22
C SER A 437 -13.66 -15.93 -4.95
N ILE A 438 -13.04 -16.26 -3.81
CA ILE A 438 -12.63 -17.62 -3.46
C ILE A 438 -13.73 -18.35 -2.65
N PHE A 439 -14.35 -17.67 -1.69
CA PHE A 439 -15.30 -18.26 -0.73
C PHE A 439 -16.72 -17.70 -0.83
N GLY A 440 -16.95 -16.67 -1.65
CA GLY A 440 -18.29 -16.16 -1.89
C GLY A 440 -19.12 -17.21 -2.63
N LEU A 441 -20.17 -17.70 -1.96
CA LEU A 441 -21.27 -18.39 -2.62
C LEU A 441 -21.75 -17.50 -3.77
N LYS A 442 -21.51 -17.94 -5.02
CA LYS A 442 -21.91 -17.28 -6.27
C LYS A 442 -23.30 -16.66 -6.13
N LYS A 443 -23.38 -15.37 -5.80
CA LYS A 443 -24.56 -14.58 -6.13
C LYS A 443 -24.49 -14.33 -7.63
N SER A 444 -25.61 -14.64 -8.27
CA SER A 444 -25.82 -14.69 -9.71
C SER A 444 -25.26 -13.46 -10.44
N LYS A 445 -24.45 -13.73 -11.47
CA LYS A 445 -24.16 -12.93 -12.67
C LYS A 445 -24.54 -11.45 -12.57
N GLU A 446 -23.55 -10.61 -12.26
CA GLU A 446 -23.50 -9.28 -12.85
C GLU A 446 -22.88 -9.38 -14.24
N ILE A 447 -23.56 -8.78 -15.21
CA ILE A 447 -23.22 -8.79 -16.62
C ILE A 447 -22.08 -7.78 -16.83
N ASN A 448 -20.87 -8.29 -17.05
CA ASN A 448 -19.74 -7.47 -17.48
C ASN A 448 -20.01 -6.94 -18.90
N VAL A 449 -20.34 -5.66 -19.01
CA VAL A 449 -20.31 -4.91 -20.26
C VAL A 449 -18.99 -4.14 -20.32
N TYR A 450 -17.92 -4.82 -20.75
CA TYR A 450 -16.77 -4.14 -21.35
C TYR A 450 -16.92 -4.28 -22.87
N ARG A 451 -17.39 -3.21 -23.52
CA ARG A 451 -17.37 -3.07 -24.96
C ARG A 451 -16.09 -2.32 -25.30
N ASN A 452 -15.17 -3.03 -25.97
CA ASN A 452 -14.00 -2.46 -26.62
C ASN A 452 -14.41 -1.29 -27.52
N TYR A 453 -13.68 -0.19 -27.45
CA TYR A 453 -13.57 0.75 -28.55
C TYR A 453 -12.11 0.82 -28.98
N ASN A 454 -11.88 0.35 -30.21
CA ASN A 454 -10.81 0.84 -31.08
C ASN A 454 -11.25 2.18 -31.68
#